data_AF-A0A7J4PDF2-F1
#
_entry.id   AF-A0A7J4PDF2-F1
#
_cell.length_a   1.000
_cell.length_b   1.000
_cell.length_c   1.000
_cell.angle_alpha   90.00
_cell.angle_beta   90.00
_cell.angle_gamma   90.00
#
_symmetry.space_group_name_H-M   'P 1'
#
loop_
_entity.id
_entity.type
_entity.pdbx_description
1 polymer ?
#
loop_
_entity_poly.entity_id
_entity_poly.type
_entity_poly.pdbx_seq_one_letter_code
_entity_poly.pdbx_strand_id
1 'polypeptide(L)'
;MKVDGNNEYIKRTDKKIIRVEKGFAPFLIIVPLVLGSWFIYSWWIYGFTQGISDFNTELLLGLIILIGNISFDIPFIRSLRKEERKAEGKEK
;
A
#
# COMPACT_ATOMS: atom_id res chain seq x y z
N MET A 1 -27.57 26.02 24.91
CA MET A 1 -26.33 25.31 24.51
C MET A 1 -26.28 25.28 23.00
N LYS A 2 -25.45 26.12 22.37
CA LYS A 2 -25.17 26.01 20.92
C LYS A 2 -24.20 24.83 20.78
N VAL A 3 -24.72 23.68 20.37
CA VAL A 3 -23.86 22.60 19.89
C VAL A 3 -23.24 23.12 18.60
N ASP A 4 -21.94 23.42 18.65
CA ASP A 4 -21.15 23.87 17.51
C ASP A 4 -21.27 22.84 16.39
N GLY A 5 -22.22 23.06 15.47
CA GLY A 5 -22.43 22.19 14.31
C GLY A 5 -21.12 21.96 13.55
N ASN A 6 -20.25 22.97 13.49
CA ASN A 6 -18.90 22.86 12.90
C ASN A 6 -18.08 21.69 13.48
N ASN A 7 -18.10 21.49 14.80
CA ASN A 7 -17.32 20.44 15.45
C ASN A 7 -17.86 19.03 15.13
N GLU A 8 -19.17 18.92 14.92
CA GLU A 8 -19.83 17.66 14.59
C GLU A 8 -19.63 17.28 13.11
N TYR A 9 -19.60 18.26 12.19
CA TYR A 9 -19.30 18.05 10.77
C TYR A 9 -17.83 17.65 10.55
N ILE A 10 -16.88 18.24 11.28
CA ILE A 10 -15.46 17.89 11.22
C ILE A 10 -15.26 16.44 11.69
N LYS A 11 -15.79 16.07 12.87
CA LYS A 11 -15.69 14.70 13.40
C LYS A 11 -16.29 13.63 12.48
N ARG A 12 -17.38 13.94 11.76
CA ARG A 12 -18.02 13.00 10.83
C ARG A 12 -17.20 12.78 9.56
N THR A 13 -16.51 13.83 9.11
CA THR A 13 -15.62 13.79 7.94
C THR A 13 -14.37 12.97 8.24
N ASP A 14 -13.73 13.20 9.39
CA ASP A 14 -12.54 12.45 9.82
C ASP A 14 -12.82 10.95 9.93
N LYS A 15 -13.95 10.56 10.53
CA LYS A 15 -14.33 9.13 10.63
C LYS A 15 -14.54 8.46 9.28
N LYS A 16 -15.00 9.20 8.26
CA LYS A 16 -15.16 8.66 6.91
C LYS A 16 -13.81 8.54 6.21
N ILE A 17 -12.93 9.53 6.36
CA ILE A 17 -11.58 9.52 5.80
C ILE A 17 -10.77 8.33 6.34
N ILE A 18 -10.78 8.12 7.66
CA ILE A 18 -10.07 7.00 8.32
C ILE A 18 -10.58 5.63 7.82
N ARG A 19 -11.89 5.51 7.51
CA ARG A 19 -12.46 4.26 6.97
C ARG A 19 -12.00 4.01 5.53
N VAL A 20 -11.93 5.05 4.71
CA VAL A 20 -11.46 4.95 3.33
C VAL A 20 -9.96 4.62 3.30
N GLU A 21 -9.16 5.27 4.15
CA GLU A 21 -7.73 4.99 4.29
C GLU A 21 -7.48 3.53 4.67
N LYS A 22 -8.23 2.97 5.63
CA LYS A 22 -8.13 1.54 5.97
C LYS A 22 -8.52 0.60 4.84
N GLY A 23 -9.49 0.98 4.01
CA GLY A 23 -9.91 0.18 2.85
C GLY A 23 -8.92 0.26 1.68
N PHE A 24 -8.28 1.41 1.49
CA PHE A 24 -7.34 1.66 0.39
C PHE A 24 -5.89 1.25 0.72
N ALA A 25 -5.54 1.27 2.01
CA ALA A 25 -4.28 0.79 2.55
C ALA A 25 -3.82 -0.58 1.99
N PRO A 26 -4.63 -1.66 2.02
CA PRO A 26 -4.20 -2.94 1.47
C PRO A 26 -4.03 -2.91 -0.05
N PHE A 27 -4.79 -2.10 -0.79
CA PHE A 27 -4.63 -1.97 -2.23
C PHE A 27 -3.30 -1.32 -2.62
N LEU A 28 -2.86 -0.31 -1.86
CA LEU A 28 -1.54 0.32 -2.03
C LEU A 28 -0.38 -0.67 -1.92
N ILE A 29 -0.58 -1.80 -1.22
CA ILE A 29 0.45 -2.83 -1.00
C ILE A 29 0.31 -3.95 -2.02
N ILE A 30 -0.92 -4.41 -2.28
CA ILE A 30 -1.15 -5.55 -3.17
C ILE A 30 -0.88 -5.17 -4.62
N VAL A 31 -1.30 -3.97 -5.05
CA VAL A 31 -1.19 -3.56 -6.46
C VAL A 31 0.26 -3.49 -6.95
N PRO A 32 1.20 -2.83 -6.23
CA PRO A 32 2.58 -2.79 -6.69
C PRO A 32 3.27 -4.15 -6.58
N LEU A 33 2.88 -5.01 -5.63
CA LEU A 33 3.35 -6.41 -5.58
C LEU A 33 2.96 -7.17 -6.85
N VAL A 34 1.70 -7.07 -7.28
CA VAL A 34 1.20 -7.73 -8.49
C VAL A 34 1.88 -7.16 -9.73
N LEU A 35 1.94 -5.82 -9.87
CA LEU A 35 2.57 -5.15 -11.01
C LEU A 35 4.07 -5.45 -11.10
N GLY A 36 4.79 -5.35 -9.97
CA GLY A 36 6.23 -5.64 -9.91
C GLY A 36 6.53 -7.09 -10.29
N SER A 37 5.72 -8.04 -9.79
CA SER A 37 5.84 -9.45 -10.15
C SER A 37 5.53 -9.70 -11.64
N TRP A 38 4.53 -9.01 -12.19
CA TRP A 38 4.17 -9.09 -13.60
C TRP A 38 5.30 -8.62 -14.52
N PHE A 39 5.98 -7.53 -14.17
CA PHE A 39 7.12 -7.03 -14.93
C PHE A 39 8.30 -8.00 -14.91
N ILE A 40 8.62 -8.59 -13.74
CA ILE A 40 9.66 -9.62 -13.63
C ILE A 40 9.29 -10.85 -14.46
N TYR A 41 8.03 -11.27 -14.42
CA TYR A 41 7.54 -12.39 -15.23
C TYR A 41 7.65 -12.11 -16.72
N SER A 42 7.29 -10.90 -17.16
CA SER A 42 7.43 -10.47 -18.55
C SER A 42 8.90 -10.49 -18.98
N TRP A 43 9.80 -9.97 -18.15
CA TRP A 43 11.23 -10.08 -18.42
C TRP A 43 11.73 -11.52 -18.49
N TRP A 44 11.26 -12.41 -17.62
CA TRP A 44 11.64 -13.82 -17.65
C TRP A 44 11.23 -14.51 -18.97
N ILE A 45 10.01 -14.26 -19.44
CA ILE A 45 9.48 -14.87 -20.66
C ILE A 45 10.13 -14.28 -21.91
N TYR A 46 10.24 -12.96 -22.01
CA TYR A 46 10.67 -12.31 -23.26
C TYR A 46 12.15 -11.88 -23.22
N GLY A 47 12.61 -11.32 -22.11
CA GLY A 47 14.00 -10.92 -21.93
C GLY A 47 14.95 -12.10 -21.79
N PHE A 48 14.69 -12.99 -20.84
CA PHE A 48 15.58 -14.11 -20.54
C PHE A 48 15.41 -15.27 -21.53
N THR A 49 14.16 -15.68 -21.83
CA THR A 49 13.92 -16.86 -22.69
C THR A 49 14.09 -16.55 -24.18
N GLN A 50 13.70 -15.35 -24.66
CA GLN A 50 13.81 -14.97 -26.07
C GLN A 50 15.02 -14.06 -26.36
N GLY A 51 15.76 -13.62 -25.34
CA GLY A 51 16.96 -12.80 -25.50
C GLY A 51 16.69 -11.35 -25.93
N ILE A 52 15.46 -10.85 -25.74
CA ILE A 52 15.07 -9.50 -26.16
C ILE A 52 15.53 -8.49 -25.10
N SER A 53 16.56 -7.70 -25.41
CA SER A 53 17.16 -6.76 -24.47
C SER A 53 16.22 -5.66 -23.97
N ASP A 54 15.18 -5.33 -24.73
CA ASP A 54 14.21 -4.27 -24.39
C ASP A 54 13.49 -4.57 -23.06
N PHE A 55 13.39 -5.85 -22.71
CA PHE A 55 12.74 -6.26 -21.46
C PHE A 55 13.58 -6.00 -20.21
N ASN A 56 14.86 -5.63 -20.34
CA ASN A 56 15.69 -5.27 -19.19
C ASN A 56 15.16 -4.05 -18.44
N THR A 57 14.49 -3.13 -19.14
CA THR A 57 13.81 -2.00 -18.51
C THR A 57 12.63 -2.45 -17.65
N GLU A 58 11.90 -3.48 -18.07
CA GLU A 58 10.80 -4.04 -17.28
C GLU A 58 11.32 -4.79 -16.06
N LEU A 59 12.45 -5.50 -16.16
CA LEU A 59 13.12 -6.05 -14.97
C LEU A 59 13.46 -4.94 -13.97
N LEU A 60 14.08 -3.85 -14.44
CA LEU A 60 14.47 -2.73 -13.60
C LEU A 60 13.24 -2.08 -12.93
N LEU A 61 12.16 -1.85 -13.70
CA LEU A 61 10.90 -1.33 -13.20
C LEU A 61 10.28 -2.25 -12.14
N GLY A 62 10.22 -3.56 -12.42
CA GLY A 62 9.72 -4.56 -11.49
C GLY A 62 10.47 -4.56 -10.16
N LEU A 63 11.81 -4.49 -10.22
CA LEU A 63 12.65 -4.42 -9.02
C LEU A 63 12.44 -3.12 -8.24
N ILE A 64 12.39 -1.96 -8.90
CA ILE A 64 12.15 -0.67 -8.23
C ILE A 64 10.79 -0.68 -7.52
N ILE A 65 9.75 -1.18 -8.20
CA ILE A 65 8.40 -1.27 -7.65
C ILE A 65 8.37 -2.18 -6.42
N LEU A 66 8.99 -3.37 -6.50
CA LEU A 66 9.00 -4.31 -5.38
C LEU A 66 9.85 -3.82 -4.19
N ILE A 67 11.03 -3.26 -4.44
CA ILE A 67 11.90 -2.72 -3.37
C ILE A 67 11.23 -1.52 -2.70
N GLY A 68 10.60 -0.66 -3.49
CA GLY A 68 9.81 0.47 -2.99
C GLY A 68 8.66 -0.02 -2.10
N ASN A 69 7.85 -0.95 -2.61
CA ASN A 69 6.75 -1.58 -1.87
C ASN A 69 7.23 -2.16 -0.54
N ILE A 70 8.30 -2.96 -0.53
CA ILE A 70 8.87 -3.52 0.71
C ILE A 70 9.32 -2.41 1.69
N SER A 71 9.97 -1.36 1.19
CA SER A 71 10.53 -0.29 2.02
C SER A 71 9.47 0.60 2.65
N PHE A 72 8.35 0.84 1.95
CA PHE A 72 7.27 1.72 2.41
C PHE A 72 6.11 0.96 3.09
N ASP A 73 5.80 -0.26 2.63
CA ASP A 73 4.60 -0.97 3.08
C ASP A 73 4.80 -1.74 4.38
N ILE A 74 6.01 -2.25 4.64
CA ILE A 74 6.34 -2.91 5.92
C ILE A 74 6.14 -1.97 7.14
N PRO A 75 6.66 -0.72 7.16
CA PRO A 75 6.42 0.18 8.28
C PRO A 75 4.95 0.60 8.38
N PHE A 76 4.24 0.69 7.25
CA PHE A 76 2.82 1.06 7.22
C PHE A 76 1.90 -0.03 7.76
N ILE A 77 2.10 -1.30 7.41
CA ILE A 77 1.35 -2.42 8.02
C ILE A 77 1.64 -2.49 9.53
N ARG A 78 2.89 -2.24 9.93
CA ARG A 78 3.27 -2.21 11.35
C ARG A 78 2.57 -1.09 12.12
N SER A 79 2.39 0.09 11.53
CA SER A 79 1.66 1.19 12.17
C SER A 79 0.18 0.86 12.31
N LEU A 80 -0.46 0.32 11.26
CA LEU A 80 -1.87 -0.09 11.29
C LEU A 80 -2.13 -1.17 12.35
N ARG A 81 -1.26 -2.18 12.44
CA ARG A 81 -1.39 -3.24 13.45
C ARG A 81 -1.21 -2.71 14.88
N LYS A 82 -0.40 -1.67 15.08
CA LYS A 82 -0.19 -1.04 16.39
C LYS A 82 -1.41 -0.23 16.82
N GLU A 83 -2.02 0.51 15.90
CA GLU A 83 -3.28 1.24 16.11
C GLU A 83 -4.43 0.30 16.47
N GLU A 84 -4.54 -0.85 15.80
CA GLU A 84 -5.58 -1.85 16.11
C GLU A 84 -5.42 -2.48 17.50
N ARG A 85 -4.20 -2.83 17.91
CA ARG A 85 -3.95 -3.35 19.27
C ARG A 85 -4.25 -2.35 20.37
N LYS A 86 -3.97 -1.07 20.13
CA LYS A 86 -4.34 0.03 21.02
C LYS A 86 -5.85 0.17 21.15
N ALA A 87 -6.58 0.11 20.03
CA ALA A 87 -8.04 0.19 20.01
C ALA A 87 -8.71 -0.99 20.73
N GLU A 88 -8.09 -2.17 20.74
CA GLU A 88 -8.58 -3.36 21.44
C GLU A 88 -8.21 -3.40 22.94
N GLY A 89 -7.50 -2.41 23.48
CA GLY A 89 -7.09 -2.39 24.89
C GLY A 89 -6.08 -3.49 25.26
N LYS A 90 -5.36 -4.03 24.28
CA LYS A 90 -4.36 -5.11 24.46
C LYS A 90 -2.93 -4.60 24.62
N GLU A 91 -2.72 -3.29 24.62
CA GLU A 91 -1.43 -2.70 24.97
C GLU A 91 -1.34 -2.63 26.51
N LYS A 92 -0.52 -3.51 27.09
CA LYS A 92 -0.04 -3.39 28.48
C LYS A 92 1.19 -2.50 28.50
#